data_AF-A0A9P8NBM7-F1
#
_entry.id   AF-A0A9P8NBM7-F1
#
_cell.length_a   1.000
_cell.length_b   1.000
_cell.length_c   1.000
_cell.angle_alpha   90.00
_cell.angle_beta   90.00
_cell.angle_gamma   90.00
#
_symmetry.space_group_name_H-M   'P 1'
#
loop_
_entity.id
_entity.type
_entity.pdbx_description
1 polymer ?
#
loop_
_entity_poly.entity_id
_entity_poly.type
_entity_poly.pdbx_seq_one_letter_code
_entity_poly.pdbx_strand_id
1 'polypeptide(L)'
;MPYLDSTTSLPPSQSKYPDNAFENLVLDLSAALGPSSGLDSDDVNPLDIQRLMEQYVSNPEEWRPFALGDNSRGYTRNLIDQGNGKSNLVGRRSIPSVL
;
A
#
# COMPACT_ATOMS: atom_id res chain seq x y z
N MET A 1 0.63 2.58 14.81
CA MET A 1 1.42 1.95 13.74
C MET A 1 1.63 2.98 12.65
N PRO A 2 2.81 3.12 12.04
CA PRO A 2 2.95 3.98 10.87
C PRO A 2 2.13 3.36 9.73
N TYR A 3 1.10 4.06 9.29
CA TYR A 3 0.41 3.78 8.04
C TYR A 3 0.36 5.09 7.26
N LEU A 4 0.26 5.01 5.94
CA LEU A 4 0.24 6.21 5.11
C LEU A 4 -1.14 6.87 5.23
N ASP A 5 -1.18 8.11 5.73
CA ASP A 5 -2.40 8.93 5.72
C ASP A 5 -2.42 9.75 4.43
N SER A 6 -3.01 9.18 3.38
CA SER A 6 -3.20 9.82 2.06
C SER A 6 -4.03 11.13 2.11
N THR A 7 -4.59 11.50 3.28
CA THR A 7 -5.42 12.68 3.51
C THR A 7 -4.68 13.89 4.10
N THR A 8 -3.40 13.75 4.45
CA THR A 8 -2.61 14.88 4.95
C THR A 8 -2.22 15.77 3.79
N SER A 9 -2.81 16.98 3.72
CA SER A 9 -2.44 17.98 2.74
C SER A 9 -0.96 18.33 2.87
N LEU A 10 -0.17 17.97 1.85
CA LEU A 10 1.23 18.36 1.79
C LEU A 10 1.35 19.89 1.68
N PRO A 11 2.34 20.52 2.34
CA PRO A 11 2.65 21.92 2.13
C PRO A 11 3.04 22.17 0.66
N PRO A 12 2.77 23.37 0.10
CA PRO A 12 2.88 23.66 -1.34
C PRO A 12 4.29 23.64 -1.95
N SER A 13 5.31 23.19 -1.20
CA SER A 13 6.72 23.14 -1.62
C SER A 13 7.25 21.72 -1.90
N GLN A 14 6.46 20.67 -1.69
CA GLN A 14 6.89 19.28 -1.93
C GLN A 14 6.23 18.72 -3.19
N SER A 15 6.98 17.92 -3.96
CA SER A 15 6.45 17.20 -5.11
C SER A 15 5.23 16.38 -4.69
N LYS A 16 4.20 16.34 -5.54
CA LYS A 16 2.99 15.53 -5.30
C LYS A 16 3.32 14.02 -5.15
N TYR A 17 4.47 13.61 -5.68
CA TYR A 17 5.00 12.26 -5.66
C TYR A 17 6.23 12.20 -4.76
N PRO A 18 6.25 11.32 -3.75
CA PRO A 18 7.46 10.96 -3.01
C PRO A 18 8.59 10.48 -3.93
N ASP A 19 9.84 10.64 -3.48
CA ASP A 19 11.01 9.98 -4.09
C ASP A 19 11.03 8.45 -3.84
N ASN A 20 9.97 7.92 -3.23
CA ASN A 20 9.77 6.52 -2.87
C ASN A 20 8.74 5.89 -3.82
N ALA A 21 9.17 4.92 -4.64
CA ALA A 21 8.31 4.30 -5.65
C ALA A 21 7.16 3.49 -5.03
N PHE A 22 7.35 2.92 -3.84
CA PHE A 22 6.29 2.24 -3.10
C PHE A 22 5.19 3.21 -2.66
N GLU A 23 5.54 4.39 -2.15
CA GLU A 23 4.54 5.39 -1.76
C GLU A 23 3.78 5.94 -2.98
N ASN A 24 4.47 6.09 -4.12
CA ASN A 24 3.82 6.44 -5.39
C ASN A 24 2.80 5.37 -5.82
N LEU A 25 3.13 4.08 -5.70
CA LEU A 25 2.17 2.99 -5.94
C LEU A 25 0.93 3.14 -5.04
N VAL A 26 1.11 3.43 -3.74
CA VAL A 26 -0.03 3.59 -2.82
C VAL A 26 -0.92 4.77 -3.24
N LEU A 27 -0.33 5.90 -3.64
CA LEU A 27 -1.07 7.05 -4.14
C LEU A 27 -1.82 6.72 -5.44
N ASP A 28 -1.21 6.01 -6.37
CA ASP A 28 -1.83 5.64 -7.64
C ASP A 28 -2.98 4.65 -7.44
N LEU A 29 -2.84 3.69 -6.51
CA LEU A 29 -3.93 2.79 -6.11
C LEU A 29 -5.10 3.56 -5.49
N SER A 30 -4.82 4.51 -4.60
CA SER A 30 -5.84 5.38 -4.00
C SER A 30 -6.58 6.22 -5.05
N ALA A 31 -5.83 6.77 -6.02
CA ALA A 31 -6.40 7.52 -7.13
C ALA A 31 -7.27 6.64 -8.04
N ALA A 32 -6.83 5.43 -8.36
CA ALA A 32 -7.58 4.48 -9.19
C ALA A 32 -8.87 3.98 -8.53
N LEU A 33 -8.87 3.84 -7.20
CA LEU A 33 -10.06 3.48 -6.41
C LEU A 33 -10.98 4.67 -6.14
N GLY A 34 -10.50 5.90 -6.36
CA GLY A 34 -11.26 7.11 -6.15
C GLY A 34 -11.68 7.33 -4.69
N PRO A 35 -12.50 8.36 -4.43
CA PRO A 35 -12.84 8.77 -3.06
C PRO A 35 -13.83 7.84 -2.34
N SER A 36 -14.50 6.94 -3.06
CA SER A 36 -15.60 6.16 -2.48
C SER A 36 -15.90 4.81 -3.15
N SER A 37 -15.12 4.36 -4.13
CA SER A 37 -15.41 3.12 -4.84
C SER A 37 -14.75 1.91 -4.15
N GLY A 38 -15.49 0.81 -4.05
CA GLY A 38 -14.98 -0.46 -3.55
C GLY A 38 -14.29 -1.25 -4.68
N LEU A 39 -13.50 -2.27 -4.31
CA LEU A 39 -12.84 -3.13 -5.30
C LEU A 39 -13.82 -3.91 -6.20
N ASP A 40 -15.07 -4.06 -5.75
CA ASP A 40 -16.18 -4.73 -6.44
C ASP A 40 -17.13 -3.74 -7.14
N SER A 41 -16.80 -2.45 -7.17
CA SER A 41 -17.65 -1.43 -7.79
C SER A 41 -17.49 -1.44 -9.31
N ASP A 42 -18.59 -1.22 -10.04
CA ASP A 42 -18.63 -1.26 -11.51
C ASP A 42 -17.72 -0.22 -12.19
N ASP A 43 -17.40 0.86 -11.48
CA ASP A 43 -16.53 1.95 -11.91
C ASP A 43 -15.03 1.71 -11.62
N VAL A 44 -14.70 0.63 -10.91
CA VAL A 44 -13.32 0.20 -10.68
C VAL A 44 -12.96 -0.90 -11.66
N ASN A 45 -11.89 -0.70 -12.44
CA ASN A 45 -11.36 -1.72 -13.32
C ASN A 45 -10.28 -2.54 -12.59
N PRO A 46 -10.51 -3.83 -12.27
CA PRO A 46 -9.53 -4.66 -11.55
C PRO A 46 -8.20 -4.82 -12.31
N LEU A 47 -8.23 -4.75 -13.66
CA LEU A 47 -7.02 -4.87 -14.47
C LEU A 47 -6.10 -3.65 -14.32
N ASP A 48 -6.65 -2.47 -14.04
CA ASP A 48 -5.85 -1.27 -13.81
C ASP A 48 -5.17 -1.35 -12.44
N ILE A 49 -5.89 -1.80 -11.41
CA ILE A 49 -5.31 -2.08 -10.09
C ILE A 49 -4.19 -3.13 -10.19
N GLN A 50 -4.42 -4.22 -10.93
CA GLN A 50 -3.41 -5.24 -11.17
C GLN A 50 -2.18 -4.66 -11.89
N ARG A 51 -2.38 -3.87 -12.94
CA ARG A 51 -1.27 -3.23 -13.69
C ARG A 51 -0.42 -2.34 -12.81
N LEU A 52 -1.03 -1.52 -11.96
CA LEU A 52 -0.29 -0.65 -11.03
C LEU A 52 0.62 -1.49 -10.12
N MET A 53 0.07 -2.56 -9.54
CA MET A 53 0.85 -3.49 -8.69
C MET A 53 1.99 -4.18 -9.44
N GLU A 54 1.79 -4.58 -10.70
CA GLU A 54 2.79 -5.25 -11.53
C GLU A 54 3.90 -4.32 -12.03
N GLN A 55 3.58 -3.04 -12.24
CA GLN A 55 4.55 -2.03 -12.68
C GLN A 55 5.53 -1.62 -11.59
N TYR A 56 5.14 -1.79 -10.32
CA TYR A 56 6.03 -1.52 -9.20
C TYR A 56 7.17 -2.54 -9.13
N VAL A 57 8.40 -2.07 -9.30
CA VAL A 57 9.61 -2.86 -9.07
C VAL A 57 9.95 -2.81 -7.59
N SER A 58 9.80 -3.95 -6.90
CA SER A 58 9.97 -4.03 -5.45
C SER A 58 11.36 -3.63 -4.98
N ASN A 59 11.41 -2.67 -4.04
CA ASN A 59 12.60 -2.27 -3.32
C ASN A 59 12.36 -2.44 -1.80
N PRO A 60 13.05 -3.39 -1.14
CA PRO A 60 12.86 -3.65 0.28
C PRO A 60 12.98 -2.42 1.19
N GLU A 61 13.87 -1.47 0.89
CA GLU A 61 14.04 -0.29 1.75
C GLU A 61 12.81 0.61 1.78
N GLU A 62 11.96 0.56 0.75
CA GLU A 62 10.76 1.39 0.63
C GLU A 62 9.60 0.87 1.48
N TRP A 63 9.41 -0.45 1.56
CA TRP A 63 8.29 -1.07 2.28
C TRP A 63 8.69 -1.73 3.60
N ARG A 64 10.00 -1.86 3.90
CA ARG A 64 10.51 -2.45 5.15
C ARG A 64 9.91 -1.85 6.43
N PRO A 65 9.62 -0.54 6.55
CA PRO A 65 8.97 0.01 7.74
C PRO A 65 7.63 -0.65 8.09
N PHE A 66 6.90 -1.13 7.08
CA PHE A 66 5.62 -1.83 7.25
C PHE A 66 5.78 -3.34 7.43
N ALA A 67 6.97 -3.91 7.19
CA ALA A 67 7.23 -5.34 7.29
C ALA A 67 7.49 -5.79 8.74
N LEU A 68 6.56 -5.52 9.65
CA LEU A 68 6.68 -5.90 11.06
C LEU A 68 6.47 -7.42 11.22
N GLY A 69 7.40 -8.10 11.89
CA GLY A 69 7.36 -9.56 12.10
C GLY A 69 7.04 -9.94 13.55
N ASP A 70 6.50 -11.13 13.74
CA ASP A 70 6.25 -11.74 15.05
C ASP A 70 6.64 -13.22 15.00
N ASN A 71 7.67 -13.61 15.74
CA ASN A 71 8.23 -14.96 15.72
C ASN A 71 7.28 -16.03 16.32
N SER A 72 6.21 -15.63 17.01
CA SER A 72 5.18 -16.56 17.49
C SER A 72 4.18 -16.98 16.40
N ARG A 73 4.25 -16.35 15.22
CA ARG A 73 3.34 -16.56 14.08
C ARG A 73 4.14 -17.01 12.86
N GLY A 74 3.53 -17.84 12.01
CA GLY A 74 4.14 -18.21 10.71
C GLY A 74 4.19 -17.06 9.71
N TYR A 75 3.35 -16.03 9.90
CA TYR A 75 3.39 -14.78 9.14
C TYR A 75 2.64 -13.68 9.89
N THR A 76 2.92 -12.43 9.52
CA THR A 76 2.15 -11.24 9.93
C THR A 76 1.47 -10.62 8.71
N ARG A 77 0.34 -9.93 8.95
CA ARG A 77 -0.33 -9.05 7.98
C ARG A 77 -0.29 -7.65 8.56
N ASN A 78 0.45 -6.76 7.90
CA ASN A 78 0.62 -5.39 8.36
C ASN A 78 -0.18 -4.46 7.46
N LEU A 79 -1.02 -3.63 8.06
CA LEU A 79 -1.76 -2.60 7.34
C LEU A 79 -0.79 -1.53 6.86
N ILE A 80 -0.87 -1.19 5.58
CA ILE A 80 -0.02 -0.19 4.92
C ILE A 80 -0.82 1.09 4.65
N ASP A 81 -2.03 0.93 4.11
CA ASP A 81 -2.95 2.01 3.77
C ASP A 81 -4.41 1.53 3.88
N GLN A 82 -5.30 2.40 4.36
CA GLN A 82 -6.74 2.12 4.55
C GLN A 82 -7.59 2.46 3.32
N GLY A 83 -6.95 2.88 2.23
CA GLY A 83 -7.60 3.33 1.00
C GLY A 83 -8.59 4.45 1.27
N ASN A 84 -9.75 4.31 0.64
CA ASN A 84 -10.90 5.21 0.76
C ASN A 84 -11.96 4.70 1.76
N GLY A 85 -11.57 3.80 2.68
CA GLY A 85 -12.48 3.15 3.62
C GLY A 85 -13.27 1.96 3.05
N LYS A 86 -13.10 1.64 1.76
CA LYS A 86 -13.69 0.45 1.11
C LYS A 86 -12.65 -0.56 0.61
N SER A 87 -11.38 -0.35 0.90
CA SER A 87 -10.28 -1.26 0.57
C SER A 87 -9.21 -1.18 1.65
N ASN A 88 -8.24 -2.10 1.63
CA ASN A 88 -7.03 -2.03 2.45
C ASN A 88 -5.86 -2.56 1.64
N LEU A 89 -4.71 -1.89 1.74
CA LEU A 89 -3.43 -2.44 1.31
C LEU A 89 -2.73 -3.07 2.50
N VAL A 90 -2.36 -4.35 2.38
CA VAL A 90 -1.68 -5.10 3.45
C VAL A 90 -0.42 -5.77 2.93
N GLY A 91 0.66 -5.66 3.68
CA GLY A 91 1.91 -6.38 3.46
C GLY A 91 1.94 -7.68 4.25
N ARG A 92 2.41 -8.77 3.63
CA ARG A 92 2.65 -10.05 4.31
C ARG A 92 4.15 -10.24 4.56
N ARG A 93 4.53 -10.48 5.80
CA ARG A 93 5.89 -10.97 6.14
C ARG A 93 5.80 -12.40 6.63
N SER A 94 6.39 -13.32 5.87
CA SER A 94 6.56 -14.72 6.31
C SER A 94 7.72 -14.80 7.30
N ILE A 95 7.55 -15.58 8.36
CA ILE A 95 8.61 -15.86 9.33
C ILE A 95 9.12 -17.28 9.06
N PRO A 96 10.38 -17.45 8.63
CA PRO A 96 10.96 -18.77 8.43
C PRO A 96 10.91 -19.56 9.75
N SER A 97 10.46 -20.82 9.70
CA SER A 97 10.63 -21.72 10.83
C SER A 97 12.11 -22.04 11.01
N VAL A 98 12.61 -21.87 12.23
CA VAL A 98 13.93 -22.37 12.61
C VAL A 98 13.79 -23.89 12.76
N LEU A 99 14.41 -24.66 11.86
CA LEU A 99 14.59 -26.10 12.02
C LEU A 99 15.69 -26.37 13.06
#